data_AF-A0A937S6D7-F1
#
_entry.id   AF-A0A937S6D7-F1
#
_cell.length_a   1.000
_cell.length_b   1.000
_cell.length_c   1.000
_cell.angle_alpha   90.00
_cell.angle_beta   90.00
_cell.angle_gamma   90.00
#
_symmetry.space_group_name_H-M   'P 1'
#
loop_
_entity.id
_entity.type
_entity.pdbx_description
1 polymer ?
#
loop_
_entity_poly.entity_id
_entity_poly.type
_entity_poly.pdbx_seq_one_letter_code
_entity_poly.pdbx_strand_id
1 'polypeptide(L)'
;MRWIVLILSCLSLAGCAGVEVANHEEPTYRYQSTIAPILEEWKLVVRDWEKAASIEKSDPNRASDAKSAQTRMQNIIASWDNVSPPDKLSEYHLWMRQAMDYEKEAFKVMAEYYSLGYEPDPNELKRLRNLATELWVMKDKALLKADDALHK
;
A
#
# COMPACT_ATOMS: atom_id res chain seq x y z
N MET A 1 -14.75 -12.99 -10.92
CA MET A 1 -16.11 -12.45 -10.69
C MET A 1 -16.13 -11.00 -11.15
N ARG A 2 -17.03 -10.67 -12.08
CA ARG A 2 -17.31 -9.32 -12.60
C ARG A 2 -17.81 -8.43 -11.48
N TRP A 3 -17.49 -7.13 -11.48
CA TRP A 3 -18.46 -6.02 -11.37
C TRP A 3 -17.81 -4.69 -11.85
N ILE A 4 -18.28 -4.20 -13.00
CA ILE A 4 -18.25 -2.80 -13.44
C ILE A 4 -19.72 -2.37 -13.47
N VAL A 5 -20.10 -1.34 -12.72
CA VAL A 5 -21.30 -0.51 -12.91
C VAL A 5 -20.95 0.89 -12.35
N LEU A 6 -20.59 1.89 -13.18
CA LEU A 6 -21.45 2.90 -13.81
C LEU A 6 -22.29 3.74 -12.83
N ILE A 7 -21.88 4.99 -12.56
CA ILE A 7 -22.81 6.11 -12.39
C ILE A 7 -22.25 7.33 -13.14
N LEU A 8 -22.90 7.64 -14.25
CA LEU A 8 -22.80 8.87 -15.02
C LEU A 8 -24.25 9.30 -15.27
N SER A 9 -24.55 10.59 -15.04
CA SER A 9 -25.75 11.36 -15.47
C SER A 9 -26.70 11.83 -14.37
N CYS A 10 -26.55 13.11 -13.99
CA CYS A 10 -27.57 14.11 -13.61
C CYS A 10 -26.79 15.45 -13.66
N LEU A 11 -27.14 16.53 -14.37
CA LEU A 11 -28.41 17.11 -14.78
C LEU A 11 -28.17 18.11 -15.94
N SER A 12 -29.18 18.27 -16.78
CA SER A 12 -29.32 19.37 -17.75
C SER A 12 -30.06 20.56 -17.12
N LEU A 13 -29.59 21.76 -17.49
CA LEU A 13 -30.32 23.01 -17.72
C LEU A 13 -30.95 23.81 -16.56
N ALA A 14 -30.48 25.07 -16.53
CA ALA A 14 -31.20 26.32 -16.30
C ALA A 14 -31.55 26.76 -14.87
N GLY A 15 -30.87 27.83 -14.45
CA GLY A 15 -31.52 28.94 -13.77
C GLY A 15 -31.12 29.19 -12.32
N CYS A 16 -30.80 30.46 -12.06
CA CYS A 16 -30.94 31.20 -10.80
C CYS A 16 -29.74 31.29 -9.85
N ALA A 17 -29.41 32.57 -9.63
CA ALA A 17 -28.80 33.17 -8.45
C ALA A 17 -27.34 32.81 -8.18
N GLY A 18 -26.52 33.85 -8.02
CA GLY A 18 -25.21 33.74 -7.41
C GLY A 18 -25.34 33.12 -6.03
N VAL A 19 -25.07 31.83 -5.95
CA VAL A 19 -24.70 31.14 -4.73
C VAL A 19 -23.19 31.13 -4.79
N GLU A 20 -22.55 31.87 -3.89
CA GLU A 20 -21.15 31.62 -3.55
C GLU A 20 -21.05 30.15 -3.18
N VAL A 21 -20.53 29.34 -4.11
CA VAL A 21 -20.25 27.93 -3.87
C VAL A 21 -19.07 27.92 -2.91
N ALA A 22 -19.36 28.01 -1.62
CA ALA A 22 -18.44 27.57 -0.60
C ALA A 22 -18.17 26.09 -0.91
N ASN A 23 -17.04 25.83 -1.58
CA ASN A 23 -16.48 24.50 -1.82
C ASN A 23 -16.18 23.84 -0.47
N HIS A 24 -17.21 23.43 0.25
CA HIS A 24 -17.13 22.51 1.36
C HIS A 24 -17.08 21.11 0.76
N GLU A 25 -15.96 20.77 0.11
CA GLU A 25 -15.63 19.36 -0.09
C GLU A 25 -15.61 18.72 1.30
N GLU A 26 -16.50 17.76 1.53
CA GLU A 26 -16.58 17.07 2.82
C GLU A 26 -15.19 16.55 3.21
N PRO A 27 -14.75 16.69 4.48
CA PRO A 27 -13.41 16.30 4.92
C PRO A 27 -13.00 14.87 4.51
N THR A 28 -13.98 13.97 4.43
CA THR A 28 -13.83 12.59 3.94
C THR A 28 -13.43 12.53 2.46
N TYR A 29 -14.08 13.32 1.59
CA TYR A 29 -13.77 13.35 0.16
C TYR A 29 -12.35 13.87 -0.09
N ARG A 30 -11.97 14.96 0.59
CA ARG A 30 -10.61 15.51 0.52
C ARG A 30 -9.56 14.51 1.00
N TYR A 31 -9.85 13.80 2.10
CA TYR A 31 -8.96 12.75 2.58
C TYR A 31 -8.81 11.62 1.57
N GLN A 32 -9.91 11.10 1.03
CA GLN A 32 -9.91 10.03 0.02
C GLN A 32 -9.13 10.42 -1.24
N SER A 33 -9.34 11.62 -1.78
CA SER A 33 -8.60 12.09 -2.95
C SER A 33 -7.11 12.27 -2.67
N THR A 34 -6.74 12.63 -1.44
CA THR A 34 -5.33 12.77 -1.00
C THR A 34 -4.63 11.41 -0.88
N ILE A 35 -5.30 10.40 -0.30
CA ILE A 35 -4.67 9.07 -0.10
C ILE A 35 -4.71 8.18 -1.35
N ALA A 36 -5.66 8.40 -2.27
CA ALA A 36 -5.79 7.60 -3.49
C ALA A 36 -4.48 7.43 -4.29
N PRO A 37 -3.72 8.50 -4.63
CA PRO A 37 -2.45 8.33 -5.33
C PRO A 37 -1.40 7.57 -4.51
N ILE A 38 -1.38 7.73 -3.18
CA ILE A 38 -0.45 7.01 -2.29
C ILE A 38 -0.73 5.50 -2.32
N LEU A 39 -2.02 5.13 -2.26
CA LEU A 39 -2.46 3.73 -2.35
C LEU A 39 -2.18 3.14 -3.73
N GLU A 40 -2.32 3.93 -4.80
CA GLU A 40 -1.97 3.48 -6.13
C GLU A 40 -0.46 3.23 -6.25
N GLU A 41 0.39 4.12 -5.72
CA GLU A 41 1.84 3.90 -5.70
C GLU A 41 2.21 2.63 -4.93
N TRP A 42 1.57 2.36 -3.79
CA TRP A 42 1.77 1.11 -3.04
C TRP A 42 1.45 -0.12 -3.89
N LYS A 43 0.29 -0.14 -4.56
CA LYS A 43 -0.07 -1.24 -5.47
C LYS A 43 0.97 -1.44 -6.58
N LEU A 44 1.48 -0.34 -7.14
CA LEU A 44 2.53 -0.39 -8.17
C LEU A 44 3.80 -1.02 -7.62
N VAL A 45 4.26 -0.64 -6.42
CA VAL A 45 5.44 -1.24 -5.78
C VAL A 45 5.26 -2.75 -5.59
N VAL A 46 4.12 -3.18 -5.04
CA VAL A 46 3.83 -4.60 -4.80
C VAL A 46 3.83 -5.38 -6.11
N ARG A 47 3.13 -4.88 -7.14
CA ARG A 47 3.07 -5.52 -8.45
C ARG A 47 4.44 -5.62 -9.12
N ASP A 48 5.23 -4.54 -9.09
CA ASP A 48 6.55 -4.50 -9.70
C ASP A 48 7.49 -5.49 -8.99
N TRP A 49 7.39 -5.58 -7.66
CA TRP A 49 8.10 -6.59 -6.87
C TRP A 49 7.68 -8.01 -7.21
N GLU A 50 6.38 -8.31 -7.25
CA GLU A 50 5.87 -9.65 -7.58
C GLU A 50 6.36 -10.09 -8.97
N LYS A 51 6.39 -9.16 -9.93
CA LYS A 51 6.96 -9.40 -11.25
C LYS A 51 8.44 -9.75 -11.14
N ALA A 52 9.26 -8.97 -10.44
CA ALA A 52 10.68 -9.25 -10.24
C ALA A 52 10.93 -10.59 -9.52
N ALA A 53 10.17 -10.88 -8.47
CA ALA A 53 10.27 -12.11 -7.69
C ALA A 53 9.86 -13.36 -8.50
N SER A 54 9.03 -13.20 -9.53
CA SER A 54 8.61 -14.27 -10.45
C SER A 54 9.63 -14.61 -11.56
N ILE A 55 10.67 -13.78 -11.76
CA ILE A 55 11.76 -14.04 -12.71
C ILE A 55 12.56 -15.28 -12.26
N GLU A 56 13.48 -15.82 -13.06
CA GLU A 56 14.32 -16.95 -12.66
C GLU A 56 15.00 -16.75 -11.29
N LYS A 57 15.15 -17.84 -10.52
CA LYS A 57 15.77 -17.82 -9.18
C LYS A 57 17.21 -17.31 -9.18
N SER A 58 17.89 -17.39 -10.32
CA SER A 58 19.28 -16.99 -10.54
C SER A 58 19.46 -15.52 -10.94
N ASP A 59 18.40 -14.72 -11.02
CA ASP A 59 18.52 -13.30 -11.38
C ASP A 59 19.37 -12.53 -10.36
N PRO A 60 20.54 -11.98 -10.76
CA PRO A 60 21.44 -11.26 -9.87
C PRO A 60 20.84 -9.97 -9.31
N ASN A 61 19.75 -9.45 -9.90
CA ASN A 61 19.16 -8.17 -9.50
C ASN A 61 18.13 -8.28 -8.37
N ARG A 62 17.71 -9.49 -7.98
CA ARG A 62 16.64 -9.69 -6.99
C ARG A 62 16.86 -8.97 -5.65
N ALA A 63 18.10 -8.95 -5.16
CA ALA A 63 18.44 -8.21 -3.94
C ALA A 63 18.29 -6.70 -4.13
N SER A 64 18.69 -6.18 -5.29
CA SER A 64 18.55 -4.77 -5.66
C SER A 64 17.09 -4.39 -5.85
N ASP A 65 16.29 -5.25 -6.48
CA ASP A 65 14.86 -5.03 -6.68
C ASP A 65 14.11 -4.98 -5.35
N ALA A 66 14.45 -5.88 -4.41
CA ALA A 66 13.88 -5.91 -3.07
C ALA A 66 14.20 -4.62 -2.31
N LYS A 67 15.46 -4.17 -2.38
CA LYS A 67 15.90 -2.93 -1.75
C LYS A 67 15.26 -1.69 -2.38
N SER A 68 15.03 -1.73 -3.69
CA SER A 68 14.31 -0.67 -4.41
C SER A 68 12.84 -0.61 -3.97
N ALA A 69 12.17 -1.76 -3.85
CA ALA A 69 10.81 -1.85 -3.31
C ALA A 69 10.72 -1.34 -1.86
N GLN A 70 11.66 -1.74 -1.00
CA GLN A 70 11.78 -1.24 0.38
C GLN A 70 11.90 0.29 0.41
N THR A 71 12.78 0.85 -0.43
CA THR A 71 13.00 2.31 -0.49
C THR A 71 11.75 3.05 -0.96
N ARG A 72 11.07 2.54 -1.98
CA ARG A 72 9.79 3.11 -2.44
C ARG A 72 8.71 3.04 -1.36
N MET A 73 8.61 1.93 -0.61
CA MET A 73 7.70 1.83 0.53
C MET A 73 8.00 2.85 1.62
N GLN A 74 9.28 3.14 1.90
CA GLN A 74 9.65 4.17 2.87
C GLN A 74 9.16 5.57 2.44
N ASN A 75 9.18 5.87 1.13
CA ASN A 75 8.66 7.13 0.60
C ASN A 75 7.12 7.18 0.65
N ILE A 76 6.44 6.08 0.33
CA ILE A 76 4.97 5.96 0.44
C ILE A 76 4.54 6.19 1.89
N ILE A 77 5.23 5.59 2.84
CA ILE A 77 5.01 5.78 4.28
C ILE A 77 5.16 7.24 4.67
N ALA A 78 6.23 7.90 4.23
CA ALA A 78 6.43 9.32 4.52
C ALA A 78 5.31 10.20 3.93
N SER A 79 4.85 9.89 2.72
CA SER A 79 3.68 10.56 2.12
C SER A 79 2.40 10.32 2.92
N TRP A 80 2.19 9.09 3.40
CA TRP A 80 1.04 8.71 4.21
C TRP A 80 1.03 9.44 5.56
N ASP A 81 2.17 9.48 6.25
CA ASP A 81 2.33 10.13 7.55
C ASP A 81 2.09 11.65 7.49
N ASN A 82 2.21 12.27 6.31
CA ASN A 82 1.90 13.69 6.09
C ASN A 82 0.40 13.96 5.89
N VAL A 83 -0.45 12.93 5.80
CA VAL A 83 -1.90 13.09 5.65
C VAL A 83 -2.56 13.06 7.02
N SER A 84 -3.28 14.11 7.38
CA SER A 84 -4.12 14.12 8.58
C SER A 84 -5.49 13.48 8.28
N PRO A 85 -5.84 12.34 8.90
CA PRO A 85 -7.17 11.75 8.72
C PRO A 85 -8.23 12.56 9.49
N PRO A 86 -9.48 12.62 9.00
CA PRO A 86 -10.59 13.05 9.84
C PRO A 86 -10.82 12.05 10.98
N ASP A 87 -11.37 12.49 12.11
CA ASP A 87 -11.52 11.68 13.33
C ASP A 87 -12.13 10.29 13.06
N LYS A 88 -13.17 10.24 12.23
CA LYS A 88 -13.88 8.99 11.87
C LYS A 88 -13.02 7.99 11.08
N LEU A 89 -11.94 8.44 10.45
CA LEU A 89 -11.04 7.59 9.65
C LEU A 89 -9.66 7.41 10.29
N SER A 90 -9.48 7.88 11.54
CA SER A 90 -8.22 7.75 12.27
C SER A 90 -7.79 6.29 12.47
N GLU A 91 -8.73 5.40 12.82
CA GLU A 91 -8.46 3.97 13.01
C GLU A 91 -8.09 3.28 11.69
N TYR A 92 -8.82 3.56 10.60
CA TYR A 92 -8.47 3.11 9.25
C TYR A 92 -7.06 3.56 8.86
N HIS A 93 -6.75 4.84 9.10
CA HIS A 93 -5.45 5.42 8.75
C HIS A 93 -4.28 4.73 9.46
N LEU A 94 -4.46 4.43 10.75
CA LEU A 94 -3.50 3.70 11.56
C LEU A 94 -3.23 2.29 11.04
N TRP A 95 -4.28 1.50 10.77
CA TRP A 95 -4.13 0.12 10.33
C TRP A 95 -3.49 0.01 8.94
N MET A 96 -3.84 0.92 8.03
CA MET A 96 -3.19 1.03 6.72
C MET A 96 -1.70 1.35 6.86
N ARG A 97 -1.34 2.30 7.73
CA ARG A 97 0.05 2.63 8.00
C ARG A 97 0.84 1.43 8.52
N GLN A 98 0.25 0.65 9.43
CA GLN A 98 0.86 -0.56 9.98
C GLN A 98 1.06 -1.64 8.91
N ALA A 99 0.09 -1.82 8.02
CA ALA A 99 0.22 -2.74 6.89
C ALA A 99 1.40 -2.35 5.97
N MET A 100 1.59 -1.06 5.69
CA MET A 100 2.74 -0.57 4.93
C MET A 100 4.09 -0.84 5.62
N ASP A 101 4.17 -0.73 6.95
CA ASP A 101 5.39 -1.08 7.70
C ASP A 101 5.75 -2.55 7.55
N TYR A 102 4.77 -3.45 7.70
CA TYR A 102 5.00 -4.88 7.53
C TYR A 102 5.48 -5.22 6.12
N GLU A 103 4.91 -4.59 5.08
CA GLU A 103 5.36 -4.76 3.70
C GLU A 103 6.81 -4.27 3.50
N LYS A 104 7.14 -3.08 4.03
CA LYS A 104 8.51 -2.53 3.97
C LYS A 104 9.53 -3.47 4.63
N GLU A 105 9.23 -3.97 5.83
CA GLU A 105 10.13 -4.89 6.53
C GLU A 105 10.21 -6.24 5.80
N ALA A 106 9.14 -6.72 5.18
CA ALA A 106 9.19 -7.92 4.35
C ALA A 106 10.16 -7.74 3.17
N PHE A 107 10.12 -6.60 2.47
CA PHE A 107 11.08 -6.29 1.39
C PHE A 107 12.52 -6.23 1.88
N LYS A 108 12.76 -5.67 3.08
CA LYS A 108 14.09 -5.66 3.70
C LYS A 108 14.61 -7.08 3.95
N VAL A 109 13.78 -7.95 4.53
CA VAL A 109 14.12 -9.36 4.78
C VAL A 109 14.38 -10.10 3.47
N MET A 110 13.60 -9.82 2.42
CA MET A 110 13.82 -10.43 1.11
C MET A 110 15.10 -9.92 0.44
N ALA A 111 15.47 -8.65 0.62
CA ALA A 111 16.75 -8.13 0.15
C ALA A 111 17.93 -8.85 0.81
N GLU A 112 17.85 -9.09 2.11
CA GLU A 112 18.83 -9.89 2.85
C GLU A 112 18.88 -11.33 2.33
N TYR A 113 17.73 -11.98 2.19
CA TYR A 113 17.62 -13.34 1.65
C TYR A 113 18.33 -13.50 0.30
N TYR A 114 18.12 -12.56 -0.63
CA TYR A 114 18.76 -12.61 -1.96
C TYR A 114 20.23 -12.20 -1.95
N SER A 115 20.73 -11.57 -0.88
CA SER A 115 22.13 -11.14 -0.77
C SER A 115 23.09 -12.24 -0.28
N LEU A 116 22.58 -13.38 0.18
CA LEU A 116 23.40 -14.44 0.80
C LEU A 116 24.35 -15.19 -0.17
N GLY A 117 24.31 -14.90 -1.47
CA GLY A 117 25.27 -15.42 -2.45
C GLY A 117 25.00 -16.85 -2.92
N TYR A 118 26.04 -17.54 -3.41
CA TYR A 118 25.94 -18.83 -4.13
C TYR A 118 25.94 -20.07 -3.21
N GLU A 119 26.50 -19.97 -2.00
CA GLU A 119 26.52 -21.07 -1.00
C GLU A 119 26.00 -20.59 0.37
N PRO A 120 24.73 -20.15 0.43
CA PRO A 120 24.14 -19.67 1.68
C PRO A 120 23.85 -20.83 2.64
N ASP A 121 23.90 -20.57 3.95
CA ASP A 121 23.42 -21.53 4.96
C ASP A 121 21.92 -21.84 4.72
N PRO A 122 21.54 -23.12 4.49
CA PRO A 122 20.15 -23.50 4.28
C PRO A 122 19.22 -23.11 5.43
N ASN A 123 19.72 -23.10 6.67
CA ASN A 123 18.92 -22.71 7.83
C ASN A 123 18.63 -21.21 7.82
N GLU A 124 19.62 -20.41 7.42
CA GLU A 124 19.48 -18.96 7.32
C GLU A 124 18.50 -18.55 6.21
N LEU A 125 18.59 -19.19 5.04
CA LEU A 125 17.60 -19.02 3.97
C LEU A 125 16.18 -19.34 4.46
N LYS A 126 16.01 -20.45 5.17
CA LYS A 126 14.71 -20.87 5.71
C LYS A 126 14.19 -19.85 6.73
N ARG A 127 15.05 -19.36 7.63
CA ARG A 127 14.72 -18.36 8.64
C ARG A 127 14.21 -17.07 8.00
N LEU A 128 14.98 -16.51 7.07
CA LEU A 128 14.61 -15.26 6.40
C LEU A 128 13.32 -15.40 5.59
N ARG A 129 13.15 -16.52 4.87
CA ARG A 129 11.92 -16.76 4.12
C ARG A 129 10.68 -16.88 5.01
N ASN A 130 10.81 -17.57 6.15
CA ASN A 130 9.72 -17.68 7.10
C ASN A 130 9.37 -16.32 7.70
N LEU A 131 10.39 -15.53 8.08
CA LEU A 131 10.19 -14.19 8.61
C LEU A 131 9.46 -13.26 7.61
N ALA A 132 9.86 -13.27 6.33
CA ALA A 132 9.16 -12.50 5.29
C ALA A 132 7.69 -12.93 5.16
N THR A 133 7.42 -14.23 5.26
CA THR A 133 6.06 -14.79 5.19
C THR A 133 5.23 -14.35 6.39
N GLU A 134 5.78 -14.39 7.60
CA GLU A 134 5.11 -13.92 8.82
C GLU A 134 4.77 -12.43 8.74
N LEU A 135 5.68 -11.61 8.20
CA LEU A 135 5.43 -10.18 7.97
C LEU A 135 4.26 -9.94 7.02
N TRP A 136 4.18 -10.67 5.90
CA TRP A 136 3.03 -10.56 5.00
C TRP A 136 1.73 -11.04 5.63
N VAL A 137 1.75 -12.08 6.47
CA VAL A 137 0.56 -12.49 7.24
C VAL A 137 0.12 -11.38 8.20
N MET A 138 1.06 -10.69 8.85
CA MET A 138 0.74 -9.55 9.72
C MET A 138 0.20 -8.35 8.93
N LYS A 139 0.70 -8.09 7.73
CA LYS A 139 0.14 -7.11 6.79
C LYS A 139 -1.32 -7.42 6.49
N ASP A 140 -1.64 -8.65 6.10
CA ASP A 140 -3.00 -9.02 5.74
C ASP A 140 -3.97 -8.87 6.91
N LYS A 141 -3.52 -9.22 8.13
CA LYS A 141 -4.29 -8.95 9.37
C LYS A 141 -4.52 -7.46 9.61
N ALA A 142 -3.53 -6.61 9.34
CA ALA A 142 -3.70 -5.17 9.48
C ALA A 142 -4.68 -4.62 8.43
N LEU A 143 -4.64 -5.11 7.19
CA LEU A 143 -5.59 -4.74 6.14
C LEU A 143 -7.02 -5.13 6.50
N LEU A 144 -7.24 -6.32 7.09
CA LEU A 144 -8.56 -6.73 7.58
C LEU A 144 -9.09 -5.77 8.65
N LYS A 145 -8.24 -5.34 9.58
CA LYS A 145 -8.64 -4.35 10.59
C LYS A 145 -8.92 -2.97 10.00
N ALA A 146 -8.18 -2.58 8.96
CA ALA A 146 -8.47 -1.34 8.24
C ALA A 146 -9.85 -1.40 7.57
N ASP A 147 -10.16 -2.52 6.93
CA ASP A 147 -11.47 -2.77 6.31
C ASP A 147 -12.59 -2.72 7.36
N ASP A 148 -12.43 -3.41 8.49
CA ASP A 148 -13.37 -3.34 9.61
C ASP A 148 -13.58 -1.89 10.09
N ALA A 149 -12.51 -1.11 10.25
CA ALA A 149 -12.58 0.28 10.70
C ALA A 149 -13.30 1.21 9.70
N LEU A 150 -13.27 0.89 8.40
CA LEU A 150 -13.95 1.67 7.36
C LEU A 150 -15.48 1.47 7.38
N HIS A 151 -15.96 0.33 7.91
CA HIS A 151 -17.36 -0.07 7.93
C HIS A 151 -18.05 0.13 9.29
N LYS A 152 -17.36 0.70 10.28
CA LYS A 152 -17.94 1.12 11.58
C LYS A 152 -18.59 2.50 11.48
#